data_AF-A0A1V5FBA3-F1
#
_entry.id   AF-A0A1V5FBA3-F1
#
_cell.length_a   1.000
_cell.length_b   1.000
_cell.length_c   1.000
_cell.angle_alpha   90.00
_cell.angle_beta   90.00
_cell.angle_gamma   90.00
#
_symmetry.space_group_name_H-M   'P 1'
#
loop_
_entity.id
_entity.type
_entity.pdbx_description
1 polymer ?
#
loop_
_entity_poly.entity_id
_entity_poly.type
_entity_poly.pdbx_seq_one_letter_code
_entity_poly.pdbx_strand_id
1 'polypeptide(L)'
;MFEDPGALALQLESVKQLYGELFLLLSQSIEEDPLTQATGGVDHLIEPLMLTVAHEMSLLRDSVDHLRAVGRLPPDLNESIEAFNGQLTEGLRDMADRIDQRTRLLAAQRDEFRERLRLVQRKHQGARGYRRHAMPGAALDSEF
;
A
#
# COMPACT_ATOMS: atom_id res chain seq x y z
N MET A 1 -2.42 36.01 -15.88
CA MET A 1 -3.77 35.47 -16.13
C MET A 1 -4.53 35.62 -14.84
N PHE A 2 -5.65 36.35 -14.85
CA PHE A 2 -6.51 36.43 -13.67
C PHE A 2 -7.40 35.18 -13.70
N GLU A 3 -7.27 34.33 -12.68
CA GLU A 3 -8.04 33.09 -12.60
C GLU A 3 -9.49 33.41 -12.29
N ASP A 4 -10.35 33.01 -13.23
CA ASP A 4 -11.79 33.01 -13.09
C ASP A 4 -12.17 32.01 -11.97
N PRO A 5 -13.01 32.39 -10.99
CA PRO A 5 -13.52 31.44 -9.99
C PRO A 5 -14.14 30.18 -10.60
N GLY A 6 -14.70 30.27 -11.81
CA GLY A 6 -15.19 29.11 -12.56
C GLY A 6 -14.07 28.14 -12.99
N ALA A 7 -12.91 28.66 -13.38
CA ALA A 7 -11.75 27.84 -13.71
C ALA A 7 -11.18 27.14 -12.46
N LEU A 8 -11.17 27.84 -11.32
CA LEU A 8 -10.74 27.26 -10.04
C LEU A 8 -11.66 26.12 -9.59
N ALA A 9 -12.98 26.27 -9.78
CA ALA A 9 -13.95 25.21 -9.47
C ALA A 9 -13.73 23.95 -10.33
N LEU A 10 -13.44 24.11 -11.62
CA LEU A 10 -13.11 22.99 -12.51
C LEU A 10 -11.80 22.31 -12.12
N GLN A 11 -10.78 23.09 -11.76
CA GLN A 11 -9.51 22.55 -11.29
C GLN A 11 -9.66 21.77 -9.98
N LEU A 12 -10.44 22.30 -9.03
CA LEU A 12 -10.78 21.60 -7.79
C LEU A 12 -11.45 20.24 -8.06
N GLU A 13 -12.38 20.19 -9.02
CA GLU A 13 -13.05 18.94 -9.39
C GLU A 13 -12.10 17.94 -10.06
N SER A 14 -11.18 18.42 -10.91
CA SER A 14 -10.14 17.57 -11.50
C SER A 14 -9.21 16.98 -10.43
N VAL A 15 -8.78 17.79 -9.45
CA VAL A 15 -7.95 17.32 -8.33
C VAL A 15 -8.72 16.29 -7.48
N LYS A 16 -10.01 16.50 -7.21
CA LYS A 16 -10.86 15.53 -6.51
C LYS A 16 -10.89 14.17 -7.23
N GLN A 17 -11.05 14.19 -8.55
CA GLN A 17 -11.05 12.97 -9.37
C GLN A 17 -9.71 12.24 -9.29
N LEU A 18 -8.59 12.95 -9.44
CA LEU A 18 -7.24 12.37 -9.35
C LEU A 18 -6.98 11.73 -7.98
N TYR A 19 -7.42 12.38 -6.89
CA TYR A 19 -7.32 11.79 -5.55
C TYR A 19 -8.21 10.56 -5.41
N GLY A 20 -9.42 10.56 -5.99
CA GLY A 20 -10.30 9.39 -6.02
C GLY A 20 -9.65 8.19 -6.72
N GLU A 21 -9.04 8.42 -7.88
CA GLU A 21 -8.28 7.40 -8.61
C GLU A 21 -7.08 6.90 -7.80
N LEU A 22 -6.33 7.80 -7.17
CA LEU A 22 -5.18 7.45 -6.34
C LEU A 22 -5.59 6.59 -5.14
N PHE A 23 -6.64 6.96 -4.42
CA PHE A 23 -7.13 6.17 -3.29
C PHE A 23 -7.63 4.78 -3.72
N LEU A 24 -8.26 4.68 -4.89
CA LEU A 24 -8.68 3.40 -5.44
C LEU A 24 -7.48 2.50 -5.74
N LEU A 25 -6.45 3.02 -6.41
CA LEU A 25 -5.23 2.26 -6.73
C LEU A 25 -4.46 1.86 -5.48
N LEU A 26 -4.33 2.75 -4.50
CA LEU A 26 -3.71 2.45 -3.21
C LEU A 26 -4.47 1.34 -2.47
N SER A 27 -5.80 1.39 -2.47
CA SER A 27 -6.62 0.35 -1.84
C SER A 27 -6.41 -1.00 -2.51
N GLN A 28 -6.38 -1.03 -3.85
CA GLN A 28 -6.11 -2.24 -4.62
C GLN A 28 -4.71 -2.79 -4.33
N SER A 29 -3.68 -1.93 -4.32
CA SER A 29 -2.31 -2.33 -4.00
C SER A 29 -2.19 -2.93 -2.59
N ILE A 30 -2.84 -2.35 -1.58
CA ILE A 30 -2.82 -2.87 -0.20
C ILE A 30 -3.45 -4.26 -0.10
N GLU A 31 -4.54 -4.47 -0.83
CA GLU A 31 -5.31 -5.72 -0.81
C GLU A 31 -4.70 -6.82 -1.70
N GLU A 32 -3.87 -6.46 -2.68
CA GLU A 32 -3.19 -7.41 -3.57
C GLU A 32 -2.31 -8.41 -2.78
N ASP A 33 -2.31 -9.65 -3.26
CA ASP A 33 -1.40 -10.68 -2.75
C ASP A 33 0.04 -10.30 -3.14
N PRO A 34 1.02 -10.38 -2.20
CA PRO A 34 2.42 -10.12 -2.51
C PRO A 34 2.98 -10.90 -3.72
N LEU A 35 2.44 -12.10 -3.98
CA LEU A 35 2.81 -12.90 -5.15
C LEU A 35 2.30 -12.30 -6.46
N THR A 36 1.11 -11.67 -6.42
CA THR A 36 0.52 -10.97 -7.57
C THR A 36 1.25 -9.66 -7.85
N GLN A 37 1.60 -8.89 -6.80
CA GLN A 37 2.38 -7.65 -6.92
C GLN A 37 3.70 -7.88 -7.67
N ALA A 38 4.42 -8.96 -7.36
CA ALA A 38 5.71 -9.28 -7.98
C ALA A 38 5.63 -9.56 -9.49
N THR A 39 4.43 -9.85 -10.03
CA THR A 39 4.24 -10.22 -11.45
C THR A 39 3.61 -9.12 -12.31
N GLY A 40 3.36 -7.93 -11.74
CA GLY A 40 2.77 -6.80 -12.46
C GLY A 40 1.58 -6.16 -11.76
N GLY A 41 1.64 -6.01 -10.43
CA GLY A 41 0.61 -5.31 -9.65
C GLY A 41 0.45 -3.84 -10.03
N VAL A 42 -0.56 -3.19 -9.46
CA VAL A 42 -0.94 -1.80 -9.80
C VAL A 42 0.06 -0.72 -9.35
N ASP A 43 1.09 -1.08 -8.58
CA ASP A 43 2.09 -0.15 -8.02
C ASP A 43 2.76 0.75 -9.05
N HIS A 44 3.00 0.24 -10.26
CA HIS A 44 3.62 1.01 -11.36
C HIS A 44 2.74 2.16 -11.86
N LEU A 45 1.44 2.16 -11.56
CA LEU A 45 0.50 3.23 -11.91
C LEU A 45 0.40 4.29 -10.80
N ILE A 46 0.76 3.95 -9.56
CA ILE A 46 0.60 4.80 -8.38
C ILE A 46 1.61 5.95 -8.42
N GLU A 47 2.89 5.66 -8.64
CA GLU A 47 3.94 6.68 -8.60
C GLU A 47 3.76 7.79 -9.65
N PRO A 48 3.45 7.49 -10.93
CA PRO A 48 3.11 8.53 -11.91
C PRO A 48 1.89 9.36 -11.51
N LEU A 49 0.85 8.73 -10.96
CA LEU A 49 -0.36 9.44 -10.54
C LEU A 49 -0.09 10.34 -9.33
N MET A 50 0.74 9.92 -8.38
CA MET A 50 1.16 10.75 -7.25
C MET A 50 1.89 12.01 -7.70
N LEU A 51 2.75 11.91 -8.73
CA LEU A 51 3.44 13.07 -9.30
C LEU A 51 2.45 14.06 -9.95
N THR A 52 1.48 13.55 -10.70
CA THR A 52 0.42 14.36 -11.31
C THR A 52 -0.43 15.06 -10.24
N VAL A 53 -0.88 14.32 -9.22
CA VAL A 53 -1.65 14.87 -8.09
C VAL A 53 -0.86 15.96 -7.36
N ALA A 54 0.42 15.73 -7.08
CA ALA A 54 1.26 16.71 -6.39
C ALA A 54 1.41 18.00 -7.21
N HIS A 55 1.57 17.88 -8.53
CA HIS A 55 1.65 19.03 -9.43
C HIS A 55 0.34 19.82 -9.44
N GLU A 56 -0.79 19.16 -9.71
CA GLU A 56 -2.11 19.81 -9.79
C GLU A 56 -2.52 20.45 -8.46
N MET A 57 -2.21 19.79 -7.33
CA MET A 57 -2.47 20.34 -6.01
C MET A 57 -1.62 21.58 -5.71
N SER A 58 -0.37 21.61 -6.18
CA SER A 58 0.49 22.79 -6.05
C SER A 58 -0.10 23.97 -6.82
N LEU A 59 -0.53 23.74 -8.07
CA LEU A 59 -1.17 24.78 -8.89
C LEU A 59 -2.46 25.27 -8.21
N LEU A 60 -3.34 24.36 -7.80
CA LEU A 60 -4.59 24.69 -7.12
C LEU A 60 -4.33 25.53 -5.86
N ARG A 61 -3.31 25.18 -5.07
CA ARG A 61 -2.95 25.92 -3.86
C ARG A 61 -2.53 27.35 -4.18
N ASP A 62 -1.66 27.53 -5.17
CA ASP A 62 -1.18 28.87 -5.57
C ASP A 62 -2.35 29.75 -6.01
N SER A 63 -3.29 29.17 -6.77
CA SER A 63 -4.52 29.82 -7.23
C SER A 63 -5.45 30.24 -6.06
N VAL A 64 -5.68 29.32 -5.12
CA VAL A 64 -6.50 29.57 -3.93
C VAL A 64 -5.88 30.64 -3.03
N ASP A 65 -4.57 30.54 -2.77
CA ASP A 65 -3.86 31.49 -1.92
C ASP A 65 -3.85 32.89 -2.54
N HIS A 66 -3.69 32.99 -3.87
CA HIS A 66 -3.81 34.25 -4.58
C HIS A 66 -5.21 34.87 -4.44
N LEU A 67 -6.26 34.11 -4.77
CA LEU A 67 -7.65 34.60 -4.71
C LEU A 67 -8.09 34.96 -3.29
N ARG A 68 -7.61 34.23 -2.29
CA ARG A 68 -7.83 34.55 -0.87
C ARG A 68 -7.14 35.86 -0.49
N ALA A 69 -5.89 36.07 -0.91
CA ALA A 69 -5.13 37.28 -0.61
C ALA A 69 -5.75 38.54 -1.23
N VAL A 70 -6.33 38.44 -2.43
CA VAL A 70 -7.01 39.58 -3.09
C VAL A 70 -8.50 39.70 -2.73
N GLY A 71 -9.01 38.86 -1.83
CA GLY A 71 -10.40 38.88 -1.36
C GLY A 71 -11.44 38.55 -2.43
N ARG A 72 -11.07 37.74 -3.43
CA ARG A 72 -11.93 37.34 -4.56
C ARG A 72 -12.33 35.87 -4.55
N LEU A 73 -11.92 35.12 -3.53
CA LEU A 73 -12.35 33.73 -3.36
C LEU A 73 -13.83 33.69 -2.96
N PRO A 74 -14.72 33.09 -3.76
CA PRO A 74 -16.12 32.97 -3.38
C PRO A 74 -16.27 32.12 -2.11
N PRO A 75 -17.20 32.47 -1.21
CA PRO A 75 -17.40 31.74 0.05
C PRO A 75 -17.74 30.26 -0.20
N ASP A 76 -18.65 29.96 -1.14
CA ASP A 76 -19.04 28.59 -1.50
C ASP A 76 -17.84 27.75 -1.98
N LEU A 77 -16.90 28.38 -2.70
CA LEU A 77 -15.69 27.70 -3.17
C LEU A 77 -14.71 27.46 -2.03
N ASN A 78 -14.57 28.42 -1.11
CA ASN A 78 -13.76 28.24 0.10
C ASN A 78 -14.29 27.09 0.97
N GLU A 79 -15.61 27.02 1.19
CA GLU A 79 -16.26 25.92 1.90
C GLU A 79 -16.03 24.56 1.20
N SER A 80 -16.13 24.53 -0.14
CA SER A 80 -15.85 23.31 -0.91
C SER A 80 -14.40 22.84 -0.79
N ILE A 81 -13.44 23.78 -0.73
CA ILE A 81 -12.02 23.48 -0.51
C ILE A 81 -11.80 22.96 0.91
N GLU A 82 -12.41 23.58 1.92
CA GLU A 82 -12.32 23.12 3.32
C GLU A 82 -12.93 21.72 3.50
N ALA A 83 -14.09 21.47 2.91
CA ALA A 83 -14.73 20.16 2.91
C ALA A 83 -13.85 19.10 2.23
N PHE A 84 -13.24 19.45 1.09
CA PHE A 84 -12.32 18.56 0.39
C PHE A 84 -11.08 18.25 1.22
N ASN A 85 -10.47 19.24 1.88
CA ASN A 85 -9.34 19.01 2.78
C ASN A 85 -9.71 18.09 3.96
N GLY A 86 -10.94 18.20 4.46
CA GLY A 86 -11.48 17.27 5.45
C GLY A 86 -11.53 15.83 4.92
N GLN A 87 -12.10 15.63 3.74
CA GLN A 87 -12.19 14.33 3.08
C GLN A 87 -10.80 13.73 2.79
N LEU A 88 -9.83 14.55 2.34
CA LEU A 88 -8.45 14.10 2.13
C LEU A 88 -7.80 13.62 3.42
N THR A 89 -7.99 14.37 4.52
CA THR A 89 -7.42 14.02 5.82
C THR A 89 -8.00 12.71 6.34
N GLU A 90 -9.31 12.52 6.22
CA GLU A 90 -10.00 11.29 6.59
C GLU A 90 -9.55 10.12 5.72
N GLY A 91 -9.54 10.27 4.40
CA GLY A 91 -9.10 9.23 3.47
C GLY A 91 -7.65 8.80 3.67
N LEU A 92 -6.74 9.75 3.92
CA LEU A 92 -5.34 9.43 4.24
C LEU A 92 -5.20 8.67 5.56
N ARG A 93 -6.00 9.02 6.57
CA ARG A 93 -6.02 8.32 7.85
C ARG A 93 -6.52 6.89 7.68
N ASP A 94 -7.63 6.70 6.96
CA ASP A 94 -8.17 5.37 6.66
C ASP A 94 -7.16 4.51 5.90
N MET A 95 -6.43 5.11 4.95
CA MET A 95 -5.42 4.39 4.19
C MET A 95 -4.22 3.99 5.06
N ALA A 96 -3.78 4.86 5.95
CA ALA A 96 -2.73 4.54 6.93
C ALA A 96 -3.16 3.37 7.84
N ASP A 97 -4.39 3.38 8.35
CA ASP A 97 -4.93 2.30 9.18
C ASP A 97 -4.98 0.97 8.42
N ARG A 98 -5.36 0.99 7.12
CA ARG A 98 -5.34 -0.20 6.24
C ARG A 98 -3.93 -0.75 6.02
N ILE A 99 -2.96 0.12 5.75
CA ILE A 99 -1.55 -0.26 5.59
C ILE A 99 -1.01 -0.91 6.88
N ASP A 100 -1.32 -0.33 8.04
CA ASP A 100 -0.92 -0.86 9.34
C ASP A 100 -1.52 -2.25 9.59
N GLN A 101 -2.81 -2.43 9.30
CA GLN A 101 -3.47 -3.73 9.42
C GLN A 101 -2.83 -4.76 8.49
N ARG A 102 -2.60 -4.40 7.23
CA ARG A 102 -1.97 -5.30 6.25
C ARG A 102 -0.56 -5.68 6.67
N THR A 103 0.23 -4.74 7.17
CA THR A 103 1.59 -4.97 7.68
C THR A 103 1.60 -5.97 8.83
N ARG A 104 0.66 -5.84 9.77
CA ARG A 104 0.51 -6.80 10.89
C ARG A 104 0.15 -8.20 10.39
N LEU A 105 -0.76 -8.30 9.42
CA LEU A 105 -1.15 -9.59 8.83
C LEU A 105 0.04 -10.28 8.13
N LEU A 106 0.78 -9.54 7.32
CA LEU A 106 1.97 -10.06 6.63
C LEU A 106 3.07 -10.49 7.62
N ALA A 107 3.25 -9.74 8.71
CA ALA A 107 4.18 -10.11 9.77
C ALA A 107 3.78 -11.43 10.46
N ALA A 108 2.49 -11.61 10.77
CA ALA A 108 1.96 -12.84 11.36
C ALA A 108 2.15 -14.04 10.41
N GLN A 109 1.85 -13.88 9.12
CA GLN A 109 2.06 -14.92 8.10
C GLN A 109 3.53 -15.30 7.98
N ARG A 110 4.43 -14.32 7.96
CA ARG A 110 5.89 -14.55 7.93
C ARG A 110 6.35 -15.39 9.13
N ASP A 111 5.85 -15.08 10.32
CA ASP A 111 6.25 -15.79 11.53
C ASP A 111 5.69 -17.22 11.55
N GLU A 112 4.46 -17.43 11.06
CA GLU A 112 3.89 -18.76 10.84
C GLU A 112 4.74 -19.59 9.85
N PHE A 113 5.13 -19.02 8.71
CA PHE A 113 6.00 -19.71 7.75
C PHE A 113 7.36 -20.08 8.36
N ARG A 114 7.95 -19.20 9.17
CA ARG A 114 9.21 -19.49 9.88
C ARG A 114 9.04 -20.67 10.85
N GLU A 115 7.94 -20.75 11.57
CA GLU A 115 7.65 -21.88 12.46
C GLU A 115 7.46 -23.19 11.68
N ARG A 116 6.68 -23.15 10.59
CA ARG A 116 6.50 -24.31 9.70
C ARG A 116 7.85 -24.79 9.13
N LEU A 117 8.72 -23.88 8.71
CA LEU A 117 10.08 -24.23 8.24
C LEU A 117 10.93 -24.87 9.35
N ARG A 118 10.87 -24.36 10.59
CA ARG A 118 11.56 -24.99 11.74
C ARG A 118 11.05 -26.41 12.00
N LEU A 119 9.74 -26.63 11.90
CA LEU A 119 9.14 -27.97 12.05
C LEU A 119 9.61 -28.93 10.95
N VAL A 120 9.62 -28.46 9.69
CA VAL A 120 10.12 -29.25 8.54
C VAL A 120 11.61 -29.60 8.73
N GLN A 121 12.44 -28.63 9.12
CA GLN A 121 13.87 -28.86 9.40
C GLN A 121 14.09 -29.88 10.53
N ARG A 122 13.33 -29.78 11.64
CA ARG A 122 13.38 -30.77 12.73
C ARG A 122 12.99 -32.17 12.27
N LYS A 123 11.93 -32.30 11.46
CA LYS A 123 11.52 -33.60 10.88
C LYS A 123 12.60 -34.20 9.98
N HIS A 124 13.27 -33.40 9.15
CA HIS A 124 14.38 -33.87 8.32
C HIS A 124 15.63 -34.28 9.12
N GLN A 125 15.94 -33.57 10.22
CA GLN A 125 17.04 -33.95 11.11
C GLN A 125 16.74 -35.26 11.87
N GLY A 126 15.49 -35.44 12.34
CA GLY A 126 15.04 -36.70 12.94
C GLY A 126 15.13 -37.87 11.97
N ALA A 127 14.66 -37.70 10.73
CA ALA A 127 14.72 -38.74 9.69
C ALA A 127 16.17 -39.11 9.28
N ARG A 128 17.11 -38.16 9.30
CA ARG A 128 18.54 -38.43 9.06
C ARG A 128 19.22 -39.12 10.26
N GLY A 129 18.80 -38.81 11.49
CA GLY A 129 19.27 -39.49 12.70
C GLY A 129 18.92 -40.98 12.74
N TYR A 130 17.68 -41.33 12.35
CA TYR A 130 17.26 -42.74 12.26
C TYR A 130 18.03 -43.53 11.21
N ARG A 131 18.36 -42.95 10.04
CA ARG A 131 19.20 -43.62 9.04
C ARG A 131 20.64 -43.85 9.49
N ARG A 132 21.16 -43.06 10.42
CA ARG A 132 22.54 -43.20 10.94
C ARG A 132 22.66 -44.22 12.08
N HIS A 133 21.56 -44.53 12.78
CA HIS A 133 21.52 -45.54 13.84
C HIS A 133 20.84 -46.86 13.44
N ALA A 134 20.21 -46.96 12.27
CA ALA A 134 19.60 -48.20 11.77
C ALA A 134 20.61 -49.19 11.12
N MET A 135 21.92 -48.99 11.31
CA MET A 135 22.94 -49.98 10.94
C MET A 135 24.00 -50.10 12.05
N PRO A 136 23.78 -50.98 13.05
CA PRO A 136 24.86 -51.71 13.68
C PRO A 136 24.68 -53.21 13.34
N GLY A 137 25.58 -53.73 12.52
CA GLY A 137 25.94 -55.15 12.51
C GLY A 137 24.94 -56.13 11.89
N ALA A 138 24.96 -56.24 10.55
CA ALA A 138 24.79 -57.55 9.92
C ALA A 138 26.18 -58.07 9.51
N ALA A 139 27.01 -58.34 10.51
CA ALA A 139 28.07 -59.32 10.41
C ALA A 139 27.58 -60.52 11.21
N LEU A 140 26.80 -61.37 10.54
CA LEU A 140 26.66 -62.75 10.98
C LEU A 140 27.66 -63.55 10.17
N ASP A 141 28.78 -63.82 10.82
CA ASP A 141 29.53 -65.04 10.60
C ASP A 141 28.54 -66.22 10.63
N SER A 142 28.51 -66.97 9.54
CA SER A 142 28.08 -68.36 9.55
C SER A 142 29.05 -69.14 8.68
N GLU A 143 30.22 -69.40 9.26
CA GLU A 143 30.91 -70.66 9.03
C GLU A 143 30.06 -71.80 9.61
N PHE A 144 30.18 -72.97 8.96
CA PHE A 144 29.49 -74.25 9.13
C PHE A 144 28.19 -74.45 8.32
#